data_AF-A0A167IN84-F1
#
_entry.id   AF-A0A167IN84-F1
#
_cell.length_a   1.000
_cell.length_b   1.000
_cell.length_c   1.000
_cell.angle_alpha   90.00
_cell.angle_beta   90.00
_cell.angle_gamma   90.00
#
_symmetry.space_group_name_H-M   'P 1'
#
loop_
_entity.id
_entity.type
_entity.pdbx_description
1 polymer ?
#
loop_
_entity_poly.entity_id
_entity_poly.type
_entity_poly.pdbx_seq_one_letter_code
_entity_poly.pdbx_strand_id
1 'polypeptide(L)'
;MLSLLAAAAVSASSPFSATFDKVEADYRRPSYEEWNFEIANTSAEEQTLRICPSDIDRIALDPARTTHRAFAVAFDGDSWRFGCIEKRLQAGDAVSLRAYTRPYGTPGSGRTLVLRDASGMVIPATS
;
A
#
# COMPACT_ATOMS: atom_id res chain seq x y z
N MET A 1 -30.13 20.16 -32.98
CA MET A 1 -29.38 18.94 -32.64
C MET A 1 -28.38 19.31 -31.56
N LEU A 2 -28.69 19.07 -30.29
CA LEU A 2 -27.74 19.24 -29.18
C LEU A 2 -27.08 17.89 -28.91
N SER A 3 -25.82 17.73 -29.34
CA SER A 3 -24.98 16.63 -28.86
C SER A 3 -24.51 16.94 -27.45
N LEU A 4 -25.15 16.33 -26.46
CA LEU A 4 -24.60 16.26 -25.11
C LEU A 4 -23.39 15.32 -25.14
N LEU A 5 -22.20 15.90 -24.97
CA LEU A 5 -21.00 15.15 -24.59
C LEU A 5 -21.29 14.44 -23.27
N ALA A 6 -21.44 13.12 -23.32
CA ALA A 6 -21.33 12.28 -22.14
C ALA A 6 -19.85 12.23 -21.75
N ALA A 7 -19.40 13.17 -20.91
CA ALA A 7 -18.18 12.99 -20.14
C ALA A 7 -18.46 11.85 -19.16
N ALA A 8 -18.12 10.62 -19.56
CA ALA A 8 -18.05 9.52 -18.62
C ALA A 8 -17.02 9.93 -17.56
N ALA A 9 -17.50 10.20 -16.35
CA ALA A 9 -16.65 10.20 -15.18
C ALA A 9 -16.10 8.78 -15.05
N VAL A 10 -14.96 8.52 -15.68
CA VAL A 10 -14.14 7.36 -15.35
C VAL A 10 -13.79 7.58 -13.89
N SER A 11 -14.43 6.82 -13.01
CA SER A 11 -14.00 6.69 -11.62
C SER A 11 -12.53 6.28 -11.69
N ALA A 12 -11.62 7.25 -11.57
CA ALA A 12 -10.20 7.00 -11.77
C ALA A 12 -9.76 6.02 -10.68
N SER A 13 -9.57 4.76 -11.05
CA SER A 13 -8.87 3.80 -10.20
C SER A 13 -7.43 4.26 -10.05
N SER A 14 -6.79 3.90 -8.93
CA SER A 14 -5.34 4.04 -8.79
C SER A 14 -4.65 3.48 -10.05
N PRO A 15 -3.65 4.17 -10.64
CA PRO A 15 -2.88 3.66 -11.76
C PRO A 15 -1.88 2.57 -11.34
N PHE A 16 -1.96 2.14 -10.08
CA PHE A 16 -1.17 1.07 -9.50
C PHE A 16 -2.05 -0.10 -9.06
N SER A 17 -1.49 -1.30 -9.11
CA SER A 17 -2.00 -2.49 -8.43
C SER A 17 -0.94 -3.01 -7.48
N ALA A 18 -1.36 -3.61 -6.36
CA ALA A 18 -0.48 -4.25 -5.41
C ALA A 18 -0.72 -5.77 -5.37
N THR A 19 0.32 -6.52 -5.09
CA THR A 19 0.26 -7.94 -4.72
C THR A 19 0.92 -8.09 -3.38
N PHE A 20 0.20 -8.65 -2.42
CA PHE A 20 0.74 -8.99 -1.11
C PHE A 20 1.64 -10.22 -1.23
N ASP A 21 2.86 -10.13 -0.69
CA ASP A 21 3.82 -11.24 -0.67
C ASP A 21 3.75 -11.97 0.68
N LYS A 22 4.18 -11.29 1.75
CA LYS A 22 4.30 -11.91 3.08
C LYS A 22 4.33 -10.89 4.20
N VAL A 23 4.09 -11.40 5.42
CA VAL A 23 4.42 -10.71 6.67
C VAL A 23 5.60 -11.43 7.32
N GLU A 24 6.66 -10.68 7.63
CA GLU A 24 7.75 -11.14 8.47
C GLU A 24 7.59 -10.57 9.88
N ALA A 25 7.56 -11.45 10.88
CA ALA A 25 7.43 -11.07 12.27
C ALA A 25 8.34 -11.96 13.14
N ASP A 26 9.25 -11.36 13.90
CA ASP A 26 9.98 -12.07 14.93
C ASP A 26 9.18 -12.07 16.24
N TYR A 27 8.40 -13.13 16.45
CA TYR A 27 7.58 -13.30 17.66
C TYR A 27 8.40 -13.54 18.94
N ARG A 28 9.73 -13.70 18.86
CA ARG A 28 10.61 -13.84 20.03
C ARG A 28 11.01 -12.49 20.63
N ARG A 29 10.84 -11.39 19.89
CA ARG A 29 11.05 -10.02 20.37
C ARG A 29 9.91 -9.14 19.88
N PRO A 30 8.89 -8.86 20.71
CA PRO A 30 7.73 -8.11 20.28
C PRO A 30 8.19 -6.69 19.98
N SER A 31 8.34 -6.39 18.71
CA SER A 31 8.70 -5.04 18.36
C SER A 31 7.94 -4.61 17.13
N TYR A 32 7.98 -5.37 16.03
CA TYR A 32 7.38 -4.93 14.76
C TYR A 32 7.06 -6.07 13.78
N GLU A 33 6.19 -5.77 12.82
CA GLU A 33 5.85 -6.62 11.69
C GLU A 33 6.18 -5.89 10.39
N GLU A 34 6.92 -6.57 9.53
CA GLU A 34 7.27 -6.11 8.19
C GLU A 34 6.33 -6.74 7.17
N TRP A 35 5.67 -5.90 6.40
CA TRP A 35 4.73 -6.30 5.36
C TRP A 35 5.33 -6.01 4.00
N ASN A 36 5.31 -7.00 3.13
CA ASN A 36 5.91 -6.93 1.81
C ASN A 36 4.82 -6.93 0.74
N PHE A 37 4.94 -6.01 -0.20
CA PHE A 37 4.08 -5.87 -1.37
C PHE A 37 4.94 -5.71 -2.61
N GLU A 38 4.45 -6.18 -3.74
CA GLU A 38 4.89 -5.72 -5.05
C GLU A 38 3.84 -4.74 -5.58
N ILE A 39 4.25 -3.56 -6.02
CA ILE A 39 3.36 -2.55 -6.60
C ILE A 39 3.77 -2.33 -8.05
N ALA A 40 2.84 -2.57 -8.97
CA ALA A 40 3.03 -2.39 -10.40
C ALA A 40 2.28 -1.17 -10.93
N ASN A 41 2.88 -0.45 -11.88
CA ASN A 41 2.20 0.58 -12.67
C ASN A 41 1.41 -0.09 -13.79
N THR A 42 0.08 0.02 -13.73
CA THR A 42 -0.85 -0.59 -14.70
C THR A 42 -1.29 0.37 -15.80
N SER A 43 -0.87 1.63 -15.72
CA SER A 43 -1.13 2.61 -16.77
C SER A 43 -0.19 2.43 -17.97
N ALA A 44 -0.53 3.06 -19.09
CA ALA A 44 0.28 3.06 -20.31
C ALA A 44 1.44 4.08 -20.29
N GLU A 45 1.57 4.86 -19.22
CA GLU A 45 2.51 5.97 -19.10
C GLU A 45 3.35 5.86 -17.82
N GLU A 46 4.45 6.62 -17.73
CA GLU A 46 5.21 6.71 -16.48
C GLU A 46 4.34 7.31 -15.37
N GLN A 47 4.38 6.70 -14.19
CA GLN A 47 3.68 7.21 -13.00
C GLN A 47 4.65 7.42 -11.85
N THR A 48 4.36 8.43 -11.02
CA THR A 48 5.06 8.64 -9.76
C THR A 48 4.28 7.97 -8.64
N LEU A 49 4.82 6.86 -8.13
CA LEU A 49 4.31 6.22 -6.92
C LEU A 49 4.87 6.95 -5.70
N ARG A 50 3.98 7.58 -4.94
CA ARG A 50 4.30 8.23 -3.68
C ARG A 50 3.53 7.54 -2.55
N ILE A 51 4.26 7.08 -1.55
CA ILE A 51 3.70 6.35 -0.40
C ILE A 51 4.23 6.98 0.89
N CYS A 52 3.31 7.42 1.74
CA CYS A 52 3.58 7.82 3.12
C CYS A 52 3.18 6.70 4.09
N PRO A 53 3.80 6.61 5.28
CA PRO A 53 3.33 5.68 6.31
C PRO A 53 1.85 5.87 6.68
N SER A 54 1.32 7.09 6.53
CA SER A 54 -0.10 7.41 6.72
C SER A 54 -1.04 6.82 5.68
N ASP A 55 -0.52 6.39 4.53
CA ASP A 55 -1.30 5.87 3.40
C ASP A 55 -1.50 4.36 3.50
N ILE A 56 -0.94 3.76 4.56
CA ILE A 56 -0.97 2.32 4.82
C ILE A 56 -1.71 2.10 6.13
N ASP A 57 -2.98 1.70 6.03
CA ASP A 57 -3.81 1.39 7.18
C ASP A 57 -3.86 -0.13 7.41
N ARG A 58 -3.47 -0.59 8.59
CA ARG A 58 -3.77 -1.98 8.98
C ARG A 58 -5.21 -2.10 9.44
N ILE A 59 -5.91 -3.09 8.88
CA ILE A 59 -7.24 -3.50 9.29
C ILE A 59 -7.14 -4.87 9.96
N ALA A 60 -7.44 -4.91 11.26
CA ALA A 60 -7.60 -6.15 12.02
C ALA A 60 -9.09 -6.53 12.06
N LEU A 61 -9.39 -7.83 12.02
CA LEU A 61 -10.76 -8.33 12.13
C LEU A 61 -11.28 -8.38 13.59
N ASP A 62 -10.42 -8.10 14.57
CA ASP A 62 -10.78 -8.03 15.99
C ASP A 62 -11.47 -6.68 16.33
N PRO A 63 -12.59 -6.66 17.09
CA PRO A 63 -13.35 -5.46 17.44
C PRO A 63 -12.59 -4.37 18.22
N ALA A 64 -11.37 -4.63 18.71
CA ALA A 64 -10.52 -3.57 19.23
C ALA A 64 -10.03 -2.66 18.07
N ARG A 65 -10.87 -1.69 17.75
CA ARG A 65 -10.70 -0.65 16.75
C ARG A 65 -9.45 0.17 17.03
N THR A 66 -8.39 -0.01 16.25
CA THR A 66 -7.41 1.03 15.94
C THR A 66 -6.77 0.71 14.59
N THR A 67 -7.08 1.48 13.55
CA THR A 67 -6.30 1.50 12.32
C THR A 67 -4.89 1.97 12.68
N HIS A 68 -3.99 1.00 12.83
CA HIS A 68 -2.61 1.31 13.10
C HIS A 68 -1.92 1.53 11.76
N ARG A 69 -1.59 2.79 11.51
CA ARG A 69 -0.80 3.22 10.36
C ARG A 69 0.58 2.57 10.40
N ALA A 70 1.21 2.42 9.24
CA ALA A 70 2.63 2.11 9.19
C ALA A 70 3.45 3.23 9.89
N PHE A 71 4.60 2.86 10.43
CA PHE A 71 5.56 3.80 11.03
C PHE A 71 6.67 4.17 10.07
N ALA A 72 7.05 3.24 9.20
CA ALA A 72 8.10 3.43 8.22
C ALA A 72 7.82 2.61 6.96
N VAL A 73 8.37 3.08 5.85
CA VAL A 73 8.26 2.48 4.53
C VAL A 73 9.61 2.45 3.82
N ALA A 74 9.80 1.53 2.87
CA ALA A 74 10.98 1.45 2.02
C ALA A 74 10.66 0.80 0.66
N PHE A 75 11.37 1.18 -0.40
CA PHE A 75 11.32 0.51 -1.70
C PHE A 75 12.57 -0.35 -1.94
N ASP A 76 12.45 -1.48 -2.64
CA ASP A 76 13.55 -2.30 -3.22
C ASP A 76 14.83 -2.49 -2.36
N GLY A 77 14.67 -2.69 -1.05
CA GLY A 77 15.80 -2.89 -0.14
C GLY A 77 16.42 -1.60 0.44
N ASP A 78 15.90 -0.42 0.07
CA ASP A 78 16.33 0.87 0.63
C ASP A 78 16.19 0.93 2.15
N SER A 79 16.91 1.87 2.75
CA SER A 79 16.78 2.18 4.18
C SER A 79 15.37 2.67 4.52
N TRP A 80 14.88 2.23 5.68
CA TRP A 80 13.59 2.66 6.23
C TRP A 80 13.45 4.19 6.33
N ARG A 81 12.29 4.69 5.91
CA ARG A 81 11.92 6.10 6.02
C ARG A 81 10.65 6.26 6.84
N PHE A 82 10.67 7.21 7.77
CA PHE A 82 9.51 7.58 8.61
C PHE A 82 8.63 8.66 7.96
N GLY A 83 9.05 9.18 6.81
CA GLY A 83 8.29 10.10 5.97
C GLY A 83 7.88 9.43 4.66
N CYS A 84 7.29 10.20 3.75
CA CYS A 84 6.91 9.72 2.44
C CYS A 84 8.13 9.38 1.58
N ILE A 85 7.99 8.33 0.77
CA ILE A 85 8.95 7.92 -0.26
C ILE A 85 8.29 7.97 -1.63
N GLU A 86 9.10 8.21 -2.66
CA GLU A 86 8.62 8.39 -4.03
C GLU A 86 9.49 7.61 -5.00
N LYS A 87 8.87 7.01 -6.02
CA LYS A 87 9.56 6.34 -7.12
C LYS A 87 8.80 6.54 -8.42
N ARG A 88 9.53 6.78 -9.51
CA ARG A 88 8.96 6.77 -10.86
C ARG A 88 9.01 5.35 -11.40
N LEU A 89 7.89 4.90 -11.95
CA LEU A 89 7.73 3.57 -12.55
C LEU A 89 7.30 3.73 -14.00
N GLN A 90 8.01 3.12 -14.94
CA GLN A 90 7.54 3.06 -16.32
C GLN A 90 6.27 2.21 -16.41
N ALA A 91 5.60 2.26 -17.56
CA ALA A 91 4.45 1.41 -17.82
C ALA A 91 4.84 -0.08 -17.70
N GLY A 92 4.13 -0.82 -16.84
CA GLY A 92 4.40 -2.23 -16.58
C GLY A 92 5.54 -2.53 -15.60
N ASP A 93 6.28 -1.52 -15.12
CA ASP A 93 7.30 -1.73 -14.09
C ASP A 93 6.66 -2.01 -12.72
N ALA A 94 7.39 -2.75 -11.89
CA ALA A 94 7.03 -3.04 -10.51
C ALA A 94 8.13 -2.65 -9.52
N VAL A 95 7.74 -2.42 -8.27
CA VAL A 95 8.62 -2.11 -7.14
C VAL A 95 8.19 -2.91 -5.92
N SER A 96 9.15 -3.40 -5.14
CA SER A 96 8.88 -3.97 -3.82
C SER A 96 8.68 -2.84 -2.82
N LEU A 97 7.51 -2.78 -2.19
CA LEU A 97 7.22 -1.93 -1.04
C LEU A 97 7.29 -2.75 0.25
N ARG A 98 8.02 -2.23 1.22
CA ARG A 98 8.05 -2.75 2.59
C ARG A 98 7.42 -1.74 3.53
N ALA A 99 6.57 -2.20 4.42
CA ALA A 99 5.88 -1.38 5.41
C ALA A 99 6.05 -1.95 6.81
N TYR A 100 6.44 -1.10 7.75
CA TYR A 100 6.71 -1.50 9.13
C TYR A 100 5.57 -1.07 10.06
N THR A 101 4.98 -2.03 10.77
CA THR A 101 3.87 -1.81 11.71
C THR A 101 4.21 -2.37 13.09
N ARG A 102 3.58 -1.88 14.15
CA ARG A 102 3.67 -2.51 15.48
C ARG A 102 2.90 -3.82 15.48
N PRO A 103 3.37 -4.91 16.12
CA PRO A 103 2.61 -6.14 16.21
C PRO A 103 1.27 -5.88 16.89
N TYR A 104 0.23 -6.58 16.41
CA TYR A 104 -1.10 -6.46 16.97
C TYR A 104 -1.90 -7.72 16.77
N GLY A 105 -2.73 -8.01 17.77
CA GLY A 105 -3.53 -9.21 17.85
C GLY A 105 -2.69 -10.43 18.20
N THR A 106 -3.39 -11.55 18.39
CA THR A 106 -2.77 -12.87 18.53
C THR A 106 -2.15 -13.27 17.18
N PRO A 107 -0.94 -13.88 17.16
CA PRO A 107 -0.39 -14.46 15.95
C PRO A 107 -1.43 -15.36 15.24
N GLY A 108 -1.60 -15.19 13.94
CA GLY A 108 -2.58 -15.95 13.14
C GLY A 108 -4.01 -15.39 13.12
N SER A 109 -4.29 -14.27 13.79
CA SER A 109 -5.54 -13.53 13.58
C SER A 109 -5.63 -12.99 12.14
N GLY A 110 -6.84 -12.97 11.56
CA GLY A 110 -7.05 -12.44 10.22
C GLY A 110 -6.84 -10.92 10.19
N ARG A 111 -5.99 -10.47 9.27
CA ARG A 111 -5.54 -9.07 9.17
C ARG A 111 -5.11 -8.77 7.74
N THR A 112 -5.29 -7.52 7.32
CA THR A 112 -4.88 -7.03 6.01
C THR A 112 -4.33 -5.61 6.11
N LEU A 113 -3.59 -5.15 5.10
CA LEU A 113 -3.26 -3.75 4.92
C LEU A 113 -4.05 -3.18 3.75
N VAL A 114 -4.58 -1.97 3.94
CA VAL A 114 -5.10 -1.14 2.86
C VAL A 114 -4.02 -0.14 2.49
N LEU A 115 -3.60 -0.21 1.23
CA LEU A 115 -2.65 0.71 0.62
C LEU A 115 -3.44 1.82 -0.10
N ARG A 116 -2.99 3.05 0.04
CA ARG A 116 -3.50 4.19 -0.72
C ARG A 116 -2.36 4.88 -1.45
N ASP A 117 -2.66 5.44 -2.60
CA ASP A 117 -1.74 6.34 -3.29
C ASP A 117 -1.82 7.77 -2.72
N ALA A 118 -0.97 8.67 -3.23
CA ALA A 118 -0.94 10.06 -2.77
C ALA A 118 -2.21 10.87 -3.04
N SER A 119 -3.12 10.38 -3.90
CA SER A 119 -4.44 10.98 -4.10
C SER A 119 -5.47 10.50 -3.07
N GLY A 120 -5.10 9.53 -2.24
CA GLY A 120 -5.97 8.89 -1.23
C GLY A 120 -6.77 7.71 -1.79
N MET A 121 -6.61 7.40 -3.07
CA MET A 121 -7.28 6.28 -3.73
C MET A 121 -6.67 4.97 -3.26
N VAL A 122 -7.52 3.96 -3.06
CA VAL A 122 -7.06 2.62 -2.66
C VAL A 122 -6.30 2.00 -3.84
N ILE A 123 -5.08 1.55 -3.56
CA ILE A 123 -4.34 0.69 -4.48
C ILE A 123 -4.90 -0.73 -4.29
N PRO A 124 -5.59 -1.29 -5.30
CA PRO A 124 -6.16 -2.63 -5.18
C PRO A 124 -5.04 -3.64 -4.92
N ALA A 125 -5.15 -4.40 -3.83
CA ALA A 125 -4.20 -5.44 -3.46
C ALA A 125 -4.81 -6.82 -3.67
N THR A 126 -4.10 -7.70 -4.38
CA THR A 126 -4.40 -9.14 -4.44
C THR A 126 -3.50 -9.90 -3.46
N SER A 127 -3.95 -11.08 -3.04
CA SER A 127 -3.24 -12.00 -2.14
C SER A 127 -3.01 -13.35 -2.80
#